data_AF-A0A1Y5KSC2-F1
#
_entry.id   AF-A0A1Y5KSC2-F1
#
_cell.length_a   1.000
_cell.length_b   1.000
_cell.length_c   1.000
_cell.angle_alpha   90.00
_cell.angle_beta   90.00
_cell.angle_gamma   90.00
#
_symmetry.space_group_name_H-M   'P 1'
#
loop_
_entity.id
_entity.type
_entity.pdbx_description
1 polymer ?
#
loop_
_entity_poly.entity_id
_entity_poly.type
_entity_poly.pdbx_seq_one_letter_code
_entity_poly.pdbx_strand_id
1 'polypeptide(L)'
;MWSGVRPDADSHAAVSGGDWTEDLLTWAVTEALAAGMSCAQIAVQLGVPPPATRDHAAVTDHDWQDAIVAHENARAARLRDLSENPKFHTPTLD
;
A
#
# COMPACT_ATOMS: atom_id res chain seq x y z
N MET A 1 -1.27 -16.09 -45.27
CA MET A 1 -0.16 -16.58 -44.41
C MET A 1 0.57 -15.33 -43.93
N TRP A 2 0.16 -14.78 -42.78
CA TRP A 2 0.70 -13.52 -42.26
C TRP A 2 1.58 -13.87 -41.06
N SER A 3 2.88 -13.66 -41.21
CA SER A 3 3.88 -13.96 -40.20
C SER A 3 3.79 -12.98 -39.03
N GLY A 4 3.76 -13.55 -37.82
CA GLY A 4 4.61 -13.13 -36.71
C GLY A 4 4.35 -11.74 -36.13
N VAL A 5 3.34 -11.65 -35.28
CA VAL A 5 3.28 -10.65 -34.20
C VAL A 5 4.52 -10.80 -33.32
N ARG A 6 5.38 -9.78 -33.30
CA ARG A 6 6.22 -9.49 -32.14
C ARG A 6 5.58 -8.29 -31.44
N PRO A 7 4.86 -8.49 -30.32
CA PRO A 7 4.63 -7.40 -29.40
C PRO A 7 6.02 -7.10 -28.81
N ASP A 8 6.50 -5.89 -29.05
CA ASP A 8 7.67 -5.37 -28.36
C ASP A 8 7.36 -5.44 -26.85
N ALA A 9 7.98 -6.43 -26.20
CA ALA A 9 7.65 -6.85 -24.84
C ALA A 9 8.42 -6.02 -23.80
N ASP A 10 8.61 -4.73 -24.07
CA ASP A 10 9.49 -3.88 -23.27
C ASP A 10 8.82 -2.57 -22.81
N SER A 11 7.51 -2.62 -22.56
CA SER A 11 6.80 -1.50 -21.92
C SER A 11 5.86 -1.92 -20.78
N HIS A 12 6.05 -3.12 -20.23
CA HIS A 12 5.30 -3.58 -19.06
C HIS A 12 6.20 -4.06 -17.92
N ALA A 13 7.34 -3.39 -17.73
CA ALA A 13 8.24 -3.62 -16.61
C ALA A 13 8.18 -2.53 -15.53
N ALA A 14 7.16 -1.67 -15.56
CA ALA A 14 6.88 -0.70 -14.50
C ALA A 14 5.40 -0.78 -14.14
N VAL A 15 5.12 -1.10 -12.87
CA VAL A 15 3.80 -1.20 -12.23
C VAL A 15 3.03 -2.50 -12.50
N SER A 16 3.39 -3.56 -11.78
CA SER A 16 2.44 -4.65 -11.45
C SER A 16 2.72 -5.26 -10.07
N GLY A 17 3.59 -4.64 -9.27
CA GLY A 17 3.81 -5.03 -7.88
C GLY A 17 2.86 -4.33 -6.90
N GLY A 18 2.27 -3.18 -7.28
CA GLY A 18 1.29 -2.46 -6.46
C GLY A 18 0.01 -3.27 -6.31
N ASP A 19 -0.67 -3.51 -7.44
CA ASP A 19 -1.98 -4.16 -7.50
C ASP A 19 -2.00 -5.55 -6.83
N TRP A 20 -1.00 -6.40 -7.07
CA TRP A 20 -0.95 -7.72 -6.43
C TRP A 20 -0.73 -7.65 -4.91
N THR A 21 0.03 -6.65 -4.45
CA THR A 21 0.27 -6.46 -3.01
C THR A 21 -0.95 -5.82 -2.33
N GLU A 22 -1.68 -4.95 -3.03
CA GLU A 22 -2.94 -4.35 -2.57
C GLU A 22 -4.06 -5.38 -2.50
N ASP A 23 -4.17 -6.27 -3.48
CA ASP A 23 -5.13 -7.38 -3.48
C ASP A 23 -4.86 -8.36 -2.33
N LEU A 24 -3.58 -8.67 -2.06
CA LEU A 24 -3.18 -9.51 -0.92
C LEU A 24 -3.47 -8.83 0.42
N LEU A 25 -3.22 -7.53 0.54
CA LEU A 25 -3.55 -6.76 1.74
C LEU A 25 -5.06 -6.74 1.97
N THR A 26 -5.85 -6.50 0.91
CA THR A 26 -7.31 -6.50 0.95
C THR A 26 -7.86 -7.86 1.39
N TRP A 27 -7.31 -8.95 0.83
CA TRP A 27 -7.68 -10.30 1.22
C TRP A 27 -7.31 -10.60 2.68
N ALA A 28 -6.09 -10.27 3.11
CA ALA A 28 -5.64 -10.50 4.48
C ALA A 28 -6.48 -9.73 5.52
N VAL A 29 -6.85 -8.48 5.23
CA VAL A 29 -7.75 -7.69 6.08
C VAL A 29 -9.14 -8.32 6.13
N THR A 30 -9.66 -8.79 4.99
CA THR A 30 -10.96 -9.47 4.91
C THR A 30 -10.97 -10.77 5.74
N GLU A 31 -9.94 -11.59 5.63
CA GLU A 31 -9.79 -12.82 6.42
C GLU A 31 -9.64 -12.53 7.92
N ALA A 32 -8.88 -11.51 8.31
CA ALA A 32 -8.74 -11.10 9.70
C ALA A 32 -10.08 -10.64 10.30
N LEU A 33 -10.86 -9.87 9.55
CA LEU A 33 -12.21 -9.48 9.95
C LEU A 33 -13.15 -10.71 10.04
N ALA A 34 -13.08 -11.63 9.08
CA ALA A 34 -13.85 -12.88 9.11
C ALA A 34 -13.48 -13.78 10.31
N ALA A 35 -12.21 -13.75 10.74
CA ALA A 35 -11.72 -14.41 11.94
C ALA A 35 -12.12 -13.69 13.25
N GLY A 36 -12.83 -12.56 13.17
CA GLY A 36 -13.32 -11.79 14.32
C GLY A 36 -12.29 -10.86 14.95
N MET A 37 -11.21 -10.52 14.24
CA MET A 37 -10.24 -9.54 14.72
C MET A 37 -10.82 -8.12 14.66
N SER A 38 -10.54 -7.30 15.68
CA SER A 38 -10.95 -5.89 15.68
C SER A 38 -10.03 -5.05 14.80
N CYS A 39 -10.50 -3.88 14.36
CA CYS A 39 -9.69 -2.97 13.55
C CYS A 39 -8.41 -2.53 14.27
N ALA A 40 -8.44 -2.44 15.61
CA ALA A 40 -7.26 -2.18 16.44
C ALA A 40 -6.20 -3.29 16.32
N GLN A 41 -6.63 -4.56 16.32
CA GLN A 41 -5.71 -5.70 16.21
C GLN A 41 -5.10 -5.82 14.81
N ILE A 42 -5.87 -5.46 13.78
CA ILE A 42 -5.38 -5.40 12.40
C ILE A 42 -4.38 -4.24 12.25
N ALA A 43 -4.70 -3.06 12.78
CA ALA A 43 -3.83 -1.88 12.76
C ALA A 43 -2.44 -2.14 13.37
N VAL A 44 -2.38 -2.88 14.48
CA VAL A 44 -1.10 -3.28 15.11
C VAL A 44 -0.25 -4.13 14.17
N GLN A 45 -0.85 -5.08 13.44
CA GLN A 45 -0.12 -5.92 12.49
C GLN A 45 0.39 -5.11 11.28
N LEU A 46 -0.36 -4.09 10.87
CA LEU A 46 0.02 -3.18 9.79
C LEU A 46 1.02 -2.10 10.24
N GLY A 47 1.33 -2.00 11.53
CA GLY A 47 2.21 -0.95 12.07
C GLY A 47 1.56 0.44 12.06
N VAL A 48 0.23 0.50 11.98
CA VAL A 48 -0.54 1.74 12.01
C VAL A 48 -0.52 2.31 13.43
N PRO A 49 -0.12 3.57 13.62
CA PRO A 49 -0.11 4.19 14.94
C PRO A 49 -1.55 4.38 15.47
N PRO A 50 -1.76 4.32 16.79
CA PRO A 50 -3.09 4.56 17.38
C PRO A 50 -3.67 5.92 16.97
N PRO A 51 -4.99 6.00 16.73
CA PRO A 51 -5.66 7.27 16.44
C PRO A 51 -5.44 8.28 17.56
N ALA A 52 -5.13 9.53 17.21
CA ALA A 52 -5.03 10.61 18.18
C ALA A 52 -6.44 11.01 18.64
N THR A 53 -6.83 10.63 19.85
CA THR A 53 -8.11 11.08 20.43
C THR A 53 -7.93 12.46 21.04
N ARG A 54 -8.78 13.41 20.65
CA ARG A 54 -8.68 14.79 21.13
C ARG A 54 -9.10 14.97 22.59
N ASP A 55 -9.88 14.05 23.17
CA ASP A 55 -10.50 14.25 24.50
C ASP A 55 -10.59 12.98 25.36
N HIS A 56 -9.59 12.09 25.30
CA HIS A 56 -9.61 10.79 26.03
C HIS A 56 -10.84 9.91 25.75
N ALA A 57 -11.59 10.21 24.69
CA ALA A 57 -12.67 9.38 24.21
C ALA A 57 -12.13 7.97 23.87
N ALA A 58 -12.94 6.95 24.13
CA ALA A 58 -12.61 5.60 23.70
C ALA A 58 -12.47 5.57 22.18
N VAL A 59 -11.33 5.08 21.70
CA VAL A 59 -11.09 4.90 20.26
C VAL A 59 -12.09 3.88 19.74
N THR A 60 -12.90 4.27 18.77
CA THR A 60 -13.89 3.41 18.14
C THR A 60 -13.26 2.59 17.01
N ASP A 61 -13.95 1.54 16.60
CA ASP A 61 -13.50 0.74 15.44
C ASP A 61 -13.45 1.60 14.16
N HIS A 62 -14.32 2.61 14.05
CA HIS A 62 -14.30 3.57 12.95
C HIS A 62 -13.05 4.46 12.97
N ASP A 63 -12.63 4.93 14.14
CA ASP A 63 -11.38 5.71 14.27
C ASP A 63 -10.16 4.89 13.85
N TRP A 64 -10.16 3.58 14.13
CA TRP A 64 -9.12 2.66 13.66
C TRP A 64 -9.15 2.46 12.14
N GLN A 65 -10.33 2.35 11.53
CA GLN A 65 -10.47 2.27 10.08
C GLN A 65 -9.89 3.53 9.40
N ASP A 66 -10.26 4.72 9.89
CA ASP A 66 -9.76 5.99 9.36
C ASP A 66 -8.25 6.11 9.49
N ALA A 67 -7.67 5.66 10.61
CA ALA A 67 -6.23 5.65 10.81
C ALA A 67 -5.49 4.69 9.86
N ILE A 68 -6.06 3.50 9.59
CA ILE A 68 -5.50 2.57 8.60
C ILE A 68 -5.51 3.21 7.21
N VAL A 69 -6.64 3.80 6.81
CA VAL A 69 -6.77 4.49 5.50
C VAL A 69 -5.77 5.64 5.39
N ALA A 70 -5.66 6.49 6.41
CA ALA A 70 -4.72 7.60 6.41
C ALA A 70 -3.25 7.12 6.33
N HIS A 71 -2.91 6.03 7.03
CA HIS A 71 -1.57 5.46 7.00
C HIS A 71 -1.20 4.92 5.62
N GLU A 72 -2.08 4.14 5.00
CA GLU A 72 -1.83 3.58 3.67
C GLU A 72 -1.79 4.65 2.59
N ASN A 73 -2.68 5.66 2.66
CA ASN A 73 -2.63 6.80 1.75
C ASN A 73 -1.30 7.57 1.88
N ALA A 74 -0.79 7.76 3.09
CA ALA A 74 0.52 8.39 3.30
C ALA A 74 1.67 7.51 2.76
N ARG A 75 1.56 6.18 2.88
CA ARG A 75 2.52 5.24 2.30
C ARG A 75 2.51 5.30 0.77
N ALA A 76 1.33 5.31 0.15
CA ALA A 76 1.15 5.46 -1.28
C ALA A 76 1.71 6.80 -1.79
N ALA A 77 1.44 7.91 -1.08
CA ALA A 77 2.00 9.22 -1.41
C ALA A 77 3.53 9.22 -1.41
N ARG A 78 4.16 8.62 -0.38
CA ARG A 78 5.63 8.47 -0.33
C ARG A 78 6.15 7.66 -1.52
N LEU A 79 5.53 6.53 -1.85
CA LEU A 79 5.93 5.73 -3.02
C LEU A 79 5.81 6.53 -4.33
N ARG A 80 4.71 7.27 -4.50
CA ARG A 80 4.50 8.12 -5.67
C ARG A 80 5.59 9.18 -5.79
N ASP A 81 5.91 9.88 -4.71
CA ASP A 81 6.95 10.90 -4.68
C ASP A 81 8.35 10.30 -4.99
N LEU A 82 8.65 9.07 -4.55
CA LEU A 82 9.88 8.35 -4.94
C LEU A 82 9.89 7.97 -6.44
N SER A 83 8.75 7.58 -7.01
CA SER A 83 8.64 7.23 -8.44
C SER A 83 8.72 8.45 -9.36
N GLU A 84 8.25 9.61 -8.90
CA GLU A 84 8.22 10.87 -9.67
C GLU A 84 9.56 11.63 -9.63
N ASN A 85 10.51 11.25 -8.76
CA ASN A 85 11.84 11.88 -8.69
C ASN A 85 13.01 10.86 -8.62
N PRO A 86 13.40 10.24 -9.74
CA PRO A 86 14.54 9.30 -9.81
C PRO A 86 15.92 9.98 -9.89
N LYS A 87 16.04 11.27 -9.58
CA LYS A 87 17.35 11.94 -9.54
C LYS A 87 18.11 11.40 -8.34
N PHE A 88 19.04 10.46 -8.57
CA PHE A 88 20.29 10.19 -7.82
C PHE A 88 20.64 8.68 -7.78
N HIS A 89 20.70 7.99 -8.92
CA HIS A 89 21.53 6.78 -9.01
C HIS A 89 22.06 6.55 -10.44
N THR A 90 22.99 7.41 -10.86
CA THR A 90 24.06 7.00 -11.78
C THR A 90 25.38 7.25 -11.05
N PRO A 91 26.09 6.21 -10.57
CA PRO A 91 27.49 6.38 -10.20
C PRO A 91 28.26 6.59 -11.50
N THR A 92 28.64 7.84 -11.79
CA THR A 92 29.70 8.11 -12.74
C THR A 92 30.98 7.54 -12.14
N LEU A 93 31.47 6.44 -12.73
CA LEU A 93 32.87 6.04 -12.53
C LEU A 93 33.72 7.03 -13.32
N ASP A 94 34.52 7.81 -12.58
CA ASP A 94 35.72 8.48 -13.12
C ASP A 94 36.82 7.45 -13.42
#